data_AF-A0A0Q6NYV6-F1
#
_entry.id   AF-A0A0Q6NYV6-F1
#
_cell.length_a   1.000
_cell.length_b   1.000
_cell.length_c   1.000
_cell.angle_alpha   90.00
_cell.angle_beta   90.00
_cell.angle_gamma   90.00
#
_symmetry.space_group_name_H-M   'P 1'
#
loop_
_entity.id
_entity.type
_entity.pdbx_description
1 polymer ?
#
loop_
_entity_poly.entity_id
_entity_poly.type
_entity_poly.pdbx_seq_one_letter_code
_entity_poly.pdbx_strand_id
1 'polypeptide(L)'
;MQQELDTNNGLYAVAPTQHYSKIVEFAKEVAGEASDETPTSVEIFSDSGHWYCRVRRGDEKTRPMGPYTKQQAERIQEARRMLIAERGTARIMFE
;
A
#
# COMPACT_ATOMS: atom_id res chain seq x y z
N MET A 1 35.76 18.19 5.65
CA MET A 1 36.43 17.08 6.38
C MET A 1 35.40 16.48 7.31
N GLN A 2 35.37 15.16 7.39
CA GLN A 2 34.42 14.38 8.19
C GLN A 2 34.72 14.50 9.69
N GLN A 3 33.66 14.25 10.47
CA GLN A 3 33.60 13.82 11.87
C GLN A 3 33.98 14.83 12.96
N GLU A 4 33.11 14.93 13.98
CA GLU A 4 33.44 14.55 15.35
C GLU A 4 32.15 14.30 16.15
N LEU A 5 32.14 13.16 16.85
CA LEU A 5 31.16 12.73 17.84
C LEU A 5 31.58 13.34 19.17
N ASP A 6 30.74 14.13 19.81
CA ASP A 6 30.86 14.37 21.24
C ASP A 6 29.52 14.25 21.95
N THR A 7 29.60 13.49 23.03
CA THR A 7 28.51 12.92 23.81
C THR A 7 28.06 13.97 24.81
N ASN A 8 26.78 14.35 24.85
CA ASN A 8 26.25 14.96 26.07
C ASN A 8 24.82 14.54 26.38
N ASN A 9 24.68 14.16 27.64
CA ASN A 9 23.57 13.57 28.33
C ASN A 9 22.38 14.55 28.40
N GLY A 10 21.24 14.17 27.82
CA GLY A 10 20.02 14.97 27.89
C GLY A 10 18.82 14.16 27.44
N LEU A 11 18.01 13.75 28.41
CA LEU A 11 16.70 13.14 28.26
C LEU A 11 15.85 13.90 27.22
N TYR A 12 15.84 13.44 25.97
CA TYR A 12 14.87 13.89 24.98
C TYR A 12 14.07 12.70 24.53
N ALA A 13 12.79 12.77 24.88
CA ALA A 13 11.76 11.79 24.59
C ALA A 13 11.93 11.20 23.19
N VAL A 14 11.94 9.87 23.12
CA VAL A 14 11.65 9.14 21.90
C VAL A 14 10.25 9.59 21.50
N ALA A 15 10.17 10.61 20.64
CA ALA A 15 8.92 11.00 20.02
C ALA A 15 8.41 9.74 19.33
N PRO A 16 7.19 9.24 19.64
CA PRO A 16 6.64 8.13 18.87
C PRO A 16 6.63 8.60 17.43
N THR A 17 7.34 7.88 16.57
CA THR A 17 7.24 8.04 15.12
C THR A 17 5.76 7.89 14.81
N GLN A 18 5.06 9.01 14.62
CA GLN A 18 3.65 8.99 14.30
C GLN A 18 3.58 8.48 12.87
N HIS A 19 3.48 7.16 12.72
CA HIS A 19 3.23 6.51 11.45
C HIS A 19 1.84 6.96 10.99
N TYR A 20 1.80 8.07 10.25
CA TYR A 20 0.62 8.56 9.57
C TYR A 20 0.34 7.64 8.38
N SER A 21 -0.14 6.42 8.67
CA SER A 21 -0.65 5.48 7.67
C SER A 21 -2.01 6.00 7.20
N LYS A 22 -2.01 6.98 6.31
CA LYS A 22 -3.27 7.44 5.69
C LYS A 22 -3.68 6.40 4.65
N ILE A 23 -4.61 5.54 5.00
CA ILE A 23 -5.30 4.67 4.05
C ILE A 23 -6.17 5.58 3.19
N VAL A 24 -5.83 5.75 1.91
CA VAL A 24 -6.67 6.47 0.95
C VAL A 24 -7.52 5.42 0.24
N GLU A 25 -8.70 5.16 0.77
CA GLU A 25 -9.68 4.27 0.16
C GLU A 25 -10.35 4.99 -1.01
N PHE A 26 -10.01 4.58 -2.24
CA PHE A 26 -10.70 5.08 -3.43
C PHE A 26 -11.85 4.13 -3.76
N ALA A 27 -13.03 4.42 -3.22
CA ALA A 27 -14.27 3.79 -3.66
C ALA A 27 -14.64 4.34 -5.05
N LYS A 28 -14.17 3.68 -6.12
CA LYS A 28 -14.79 3.81 -7.44
C LYS A 28 -15.34 2.46 -7.86
N GLU A 29 -16.55 2.24 -7.37
CA GLU A 29 -17.54 1.26 -7.80
C GLU A 29 -17.36 0.92 -9.28
N VAL A 30 -16.91 -0.31 -9.55
CA VAL A 30 -17.02 -0.94 -10.87
C VAL A 30 -18.22 -1.86 -10.75
N ALA A 31 -19.41 -1.29 -10.91
CA ALA A 31 -20.63 -2.06 -11.07
C ALA A 31 -20.64 -2.62 -12.51
N GLY A 32 -20.13 -3.84 -12.65
CA GLY A 32 -20.34 -4.71 -13.80
C GLY A 32 -20.73 -6.08 -13.25
N GLU A 33 -21.97 -6.46 -13.50
CA GLU A 33 -22.69 -7.64 -13.02
C GLU A 33 -21.84 -8.93 -12.91
N ALA A 34 -21.75 -9.51 -11.71
CA ALA A 34 -22.00 -10.94 -11.43
C ALA A 34 -21.62 -11.33 -9.99
N SER A 35 -22.60 -11.90 -9.28
CA SER A 35 -22.49 -12.86 -8.17
C SER A 35 -21.96 -12.34 -6.84
N ASP A 36 -22.30 -13.05 -5.75
CA ASP A 36 -21.86 -12.86 -4.36
C ASP A 36 -20.33 -12.94 -4.13
N GLU A 37 -19.51 -12.51 -5.10
CA GLU A 37 -18.08 -12.41 -4.97
C GLU A 37 -17.68 -11.12 -4.26
N THR A 38 -16.88 -11.28 -3.23
CA THR A 38 -16.32 -10.16 -2.47
C THR A 38 -15.51 -9.26 -3.41
N PRO A 39 -15.82 -7.95 -3.51
CA PRO A 39 -15.20 -7.06 -4.48
C PRO A 39 -13.68 -7.01 -4.28
N THR A 40 -12.94 -7.14 -5.38
CA THR A 40 -11.49 -7.04 -5.37
C THR A 40 -11.06 -5.62 -5.70
N SER A 41 -10.20 -5.04 -4.88
CA SER A 41 -9.66 -3.69 -5.03
C SER A 41 -8.12 -3.69 -4.92
N VAL A 42 -7.48 -2.71 -5.57
CA VAL A 42 -6.03 -2.49 -5.44
C VAL A 42 -5.81 -1.25 -4.59
N GLU A 43 -5.19 -1.43 -3.44
CA GLU A 43 -4.88 -0.38 -2.47
C GLU A 43 -3.46 0.13 -2.68
N ILE A 44 -3.28 1.44 -2.51
CA ILE A 44 -1.98 2.08 -2.30
C ILE A 44 -1.93 2.68 -0.91
N PHE A 45 -0.81 2.52 -0.22
CA PHE A 45 -0.62 3.11 1.10
C PHE A 45 0.84 3.50 1.29
N SER A 46 1.05 4.49 2.15
CA SER A 46 2.38 4.88 2.58
C SER A 46 2.70 4.28 3.94
N ASP A 47 3.86 3.66 4.07
CA ASP A 47 4.44 3.28 5.36
C ASP A 47 5.89 3.79 5.45
N SER A 48 6.21 4.48 6.54
CA SER A 48 7.55 5.00 6.81
C SER A 48 8.17 5.79 5.63
N GLY A 49 7.36 6.60 4.94
CA GLY A 49 7.76 7.42 3.79
C GLY A 49 7.87 6.66 2.45
N HIS A 50 7.64 5.35 2.44
CA HIS A 50 7.67 4.50 1.26
C HIS A 50 6.25 4.15 0.81
N TRP A 51 6.04 4.02 -0.50
CA TRP A 51 4.73 3.64 -1.05
C TRP A 51 4.69 2.16 -1.36
N TYR A 52 3.54 1.56 -1.10
CA TYR A 52 3.29 0.15 -1.35
C TYR A 52 1.94 -0.02 -2.03
N CYS A 53 1.82 -1.09 -2.80
CA CYS A 53 0.56 -1.53 -3.39
C CYS A 53 0.20 -2.91 -2.85
N ARG A 54 -1.09 -3.19 -2.62
CA ARG A 54 -1.58 -4.54 -2.36
C ARG A 54 -2.97 -4.74 -2.96
N VAL A 55 -3.39 -5.98 -3.12
CA VAL A 55 -4.75 -6.31 -3.55
C VAL A 55 -5.53 -6.76 -2.33
N ARG A 56 -6.76 -6.27 -2.18
CA ARG A 56 -7.71 -6.66 -1.13
C ARG A 56 -8.92 -7.31 -1.80
N ARG A 57 -9.39 -8.42 -1.25
CA ARG A 57 -10.65 -9.09 -1.62
C ARG A 57 -11.40 -9.40 -0.34
N GLY A 58 -12.46 -8.66 -0.04
CA GLY A 58 -13.06 -8.74 1.30
C GLY A 58 -12.00 -8.48 2.37
N ASP A 59 -11.88 -9.36 3.36
CA ASP A 59 -10.86 -9.23 4.42
C ASP A 59 -9.48 -9.78 4.06
N GLU A 60 -9.39 -10.56 2.99
CA GLU A 60 -8.14 -11.14 2.49
C GLU A 60 -7.29 -10.05 1.81
N LYS A 61 -5.97 -10.11 2.04
CA LYS A 61 -5.01 -9.13 1.49
C LYS A 61 -3.79 -9.83 0.95
N THR A 62 -3.24 -9.33 -0.15
CA THR A 62 -1.92 -9.76 -0.60
C THR A 62 -0.84 -9.10 0.24
N ARG A 63 0.36 -9.71 0.24
CA ARG A 63 1.55 -9.03 0.74
C ARG A 63 1.73 -7.66 0.07
N PRO A 64 2.17 -6.65 0.84
CA PRO A 64 2.59 -5.38 0.28
C PRO A 64 3.68 -5.57 -0.76
N MET A 65 3.49 -4.93 -1.92
CA MET A 65 4.49 -4.82 -2.97
C MET A 65 5.11 -3.43 -2.94
N GLY A 66 6.43 -3.37 -3.04
CA GLY A 66 7.20 -2.14 -2.94
C GLY A 66 8.55 -2.42 -2.28
N PRO A 67 9.26 -1.37 -1.83
CA PRO A 67 8.85 0.04 -1.82
C PRO A 67 8.86 0.70 -3.21
N TYR A 68 7.96 1.66 -3.40
CA TYR A 68 7.82 2.47 -4.61
C TYR A 68 7.87 3.98 -4.29
N THR A 69 8.11 4.78 -5.33
CA THR A 69 7.73 6.20 -5.30
C THR A 69 6.21 6.34 -5.46
N LYS A 70 5.63 7.48 -5.06
CA LYS A 70 4.18 7.73 -5.21
C LYS A 70 3.70 7.53 -6.66
N GLN A 71 4.41 8.11 -7.62
CA GLN A 71 4.05 8.02 -9.04
C GLN A 71 4.16 6.58 -9.57
N GLN A 72 5.12 5.80 -9.08
CA GLN A 72 5.23 4.37 -9.41
C GLN A 72 4.05 3.59 -8.83
N ALA A 73 3.69 3.84 -7.57
CA ALA A 73 2.57 3.16 -6.92
C ALA A 73 1.24 3.41 -7.66
N GLU A 74 0.98 4.65 -8.08
CA GLU A 74 -0.20 5.01 -8.88
C GLU A 74 -0.25 4.28 -10.24
N ARG A 75 0.88 4.22 -10.98
CA ARG A 75 0.96 3.48 -12.25
C ARG A 75 0.77 1.98 -12.05
N ILE A 76 1.36 1.43 -10.99
CA ILE A 76 1.25 0.00 -10.66
C ILE A 76 -0.17 -0.35 -10.23
N GLN A 77 -0.84 0.53 -9.49
CA GLN A 77 -2.24 0.36 -9.11
C GLN A 77 -3.12 0.24 -10.36
N GLU A 78 -2.98 1.16 -11.31
CA GLU A 78 -3.76 1.16 -12.54
C GLU A 78 -3.46 -0.08 -13.40
N ALA A 79 -2.18 -0.42 -13.57
CA ALA A 79 -1.78 -1.62 -14.30
C ALA A 79 -2.36 -2.90 -13.68
N ARG A 80 -2.36 -3.01 -12.34
CA ARG A 80 -2.97 -4.15 -11.64
C ARG A 80 -4.49 -4.16 -11.75
N ARG A 81 -5.13 -2.99 -11.68
CA ARG A 81 -6.58 -2.88 -11.87
C ARG A 81 -6.98 -3.40 -13.26
N MET A 82 -6.25 -3.00 -14.30
CA MET A 82 -6.45 -3.50 -15.66
C MET A 82 -6.21 -5.02 -15.75
N LEU A 83 -5.13 -5.54 -15.18
CA LEU A 83 -4.84 -6.97 -15.20
C LEU A 83 -5.89 -7.81 -14.47
N ILE A 84 -6.43 -7.32 -13.36
CA ILE A 84 -7.52 -7.99 -12.63
C ILE A 84 -8.80 -7.96 -13.45
N ALA A 85 -9.11 -6.84 -14.11
CA ALA A 85 -10.28 -6.75 -14.99
C ALA A 85 -10.16 -7.68 -16.21
N GLU A 86 -8.96 -7.82 -16.80
CA GLU A 86 -8.72 -8.66 -17.99
C GLU A 86 -8.64 -10.15 -17.65
N ARG A 87 -7.97 -10.51 -16.53
CA ARG A 87 -7.57 -11.90 -16.23
C ARG A 87 -8.18 -12.46 -14.95
N GLY A 88 -8.96 -11.66 -14.23
CA GLY A 88 -9.48 -12.01 -12.92
C GLY A 88 -8.39 -12.12 -11.85
N THR A 89 -8.76 -12.71 -10.71
CA THR A 89 -7.91 -12.83 -9.51
C THR A 89 -7.26 -14.19 -9.34
N ALA A 90 -7.47 -15.13 -10.27
CA ALA A 90 -7.03 -16.52 -10.17
C ALA A 90 -5.50 -16.72 -10.01
N ARG A 91 -4.69 -15.70 -10.35
CA ARG A 91 -3.22 -15.71 -10.22
C ARG A 91 -2.71 -14.87 -9.05
N ILE A 92 -3.60 -14.38 -8.20
CA ILE A 92 -3.27 -13.56 -7.04
C ILE A 92 -3.28 -14.44 -5.80
N MET A 93 -2.18 -14.45 -5.05
CA MET A 93 -2.10 -15.13 -3.76
C MET A 93 -2.43 -14.16 -2.65
N PHE A 94 -3.50 -14.47 -1.91
CA PHE A 94 -3.92 -13.75 -0.71
C PHE A 94 -3.38 -14.47 0.55
N GLU A 95 -3.16 -13.72 1.63
CA GLU A 95 -2.79 -14.23 2.95
C GLU A 95 -4.00 -14.32 3.89
#